data_AF-K0Q0L3-F1
#
_entry.id   AF-K0Q0L3-F1
#
_cell.length_a   1.000
_cell.length_b   1.000
_cell.length_c   1.000
_cell.angle_alpha   90.00
_cell.angle_beta   90.00
_cell.angle_gamma   90.00
#
_symmetry.space_group_name_H-M   'P 1'
#
loop_
_entity.id
_entity.type
_entity.pdbx_description
1 polymer ?
#
loop_
_entity_poly.entity_id
_entity_poly.type
_entity_poly.pdbx_seq_one_letter_code
_entity_poly.pdbx_strand_id
1 'polypeptide(L)'
;MDRVLSAEGRWIVISSDWRITRNKAEYNAFRSSHLVGFFLSKGLYQSPLTKQIERVLALWQAIETQAGLVQGGAMFELSMTSTRVKQL
;
A
#
# COMPACT_ATOMS: atom_id res chain seq x y z
N MET A 1 -1.03 -12.42 -13.83
CA MET A 1 0.20 -11.73 -13.41
C MET A 1 0.37 -11.83 -11.90
N ASP A 2 -0.65 -11.44 -11.11
CA ASP A 2 -0.65 -11.44 -9.64
C ASP A 2 -0.30 -12.78 -8.98
N ARG A 3 -0.73 -13.90 -9.58
CA ARG A 3 -0.50 -15.26 -9.04
C ARG A 3 0.99 -15.67 -8.99
N VAL A 4 1.82 -15.11 -9.87
CA VAL A 4 3.27 -15.40 -9.93
C VAL A 4 4.00 -14.57 -8.88
N LEU A 5 3.66 -13.29 -8.75
CA LEU A 5 4.20 -12.38 -7.74
C LEU A 5 3.86 -12.84 -6.32
N SER A 6 2.64 -13.32 -6.10
CA SER A 6 2.26 -13.91 -4.80
C SER A 6 3.07 -15.15 -4.45
N ALA A 7 3.52 -15.94 -5.44
CA ALA A 7 4.25 -17.20 -5.21
C ALA A 7 5.74 -16.96 -4.89
N GLU A 8 6.33 -15.88 -5.40
CA GLU A 8 7.70 -15.46 -5.05
C GLU A 8 7.77 -14.85 -3.63
N GLY A 9 6.65 -14.33 -3.13
CA GLY A 9 6.53 -13.70 -1.82
C GLY A 9 7.17 -12.31 -1.75
N ARG A 10 6.80 -11.52 -0.73
CA ARG A 10 7.34 -10.17 -0.42
C ARG A 10 7.07 -9.04 -1.42
N TRP A 11 6.31 -9.28 -2.48
CA TRP A 11 5.88 -8.21 -3.37
C TRP A 11 4.89 -7.28 -2.67
N ILE A 12 5.17 -5.98 -2.74
CA ILE A 12 4.31 -4.92 -2.25
C ILE A 12 3.69 -4.15 -3.41
N VAL A 13 2.49 -3.63 -3.20
CA VAL A 13 1.82 -2.70 -4.11
C VAL A 13 1.79 -1.33 -3.44
N ILE A 14 2.32 -0.31 -4.12
CA ILE A 14 2.12 1.10 -3.72
C ILE A 14 1.19 1.73 -4.75
N SER A 15 0.06 2.26 -4.30
CA SER A 15 -0.96 2.80 -5.20
C SER A 15 -1.58 4.09 -4.67
N SER A 16 -2.00 4.95 -5.58
CA SER A 16 -2.85 6.10 -5.28
C SER A 16 -4.33 5.82 -5.53
N ASP A 17 -4.69 4.61 -5.99
CA ASP A 17 -6.07 4.27 -6.33
C ASP A 17 -6.87 3.87 -5.08
N TRP A 18 -7.75 4.78 -4.65
CA TRP A 18 -8.65 4.59 -3.52
C TRP A 18 -9.88 3.74 -3.86
N ARG A 19 -10.14 3.43 -5.13
CA ARG A 19 -11.24 2.54 -5.49
C ARG A 19 -11.01 1.14 -4.93
N ILE A 20 -9.75 0.70 -4.90
CA ILE A 20 -9.34 -0.60 -4.34
C ILE A 20 -9.74 -0.71 -2.86
N THR A 21 -9.64 0.37 -2.10
CA THR A 21 -9.93 0.37 -0.66
C THR A 21 -11.40 0.64 -0.34
N ARG A 22 -12.15 1.26 -1.26
CA ARG A 22 -13.55 1.68 -1.04
C ARG A 22 -14.59 0.81 -1.74
N ASN A 23 -14.22 0.17 -2.85
CA ASN A 23 -15.11 -0.72 -3.58
C ASN A 23 -14.97 -2.14 -3.04
N LYS A 24 -16.07 -2.73 -2.58
CA LYS A 24 -16.05 -4.07 -1.97
C LYS A 24 -15.52 -5.16 -2.91
N ALA A 25 -15.81 -5.09 -4.21
CA ALA A 25 -15.35 -6.06 -5.18
C ALA A 25 -13.82 -5.96 -5.39
N GLU A 26 -13.31 -4.73 -5.56
CA GLU A 26 -11.87 -4.49 -5.71
C GLU A 26 -11.10 -4.79 -4.42
N TYR A 27 -11.66 -4.44 -3.26
CA TYR A 27 -11.11 -4.76 -1.94
C TYR A 27 -10.94 -6.27 -1.78
N ASN A 28 -11.99 -7.04 -2.10
CA ASN A 28 -11.94 -8.50 -2.02
C ASN A 28 -10.97 -9.10 -3.04
N ALA A 29 -10.91 -8.56 -4.25
CA ALA A 29 -9.96 -8.98 -5.27
C ALA A 29 -8.51 -8.75 -4.78
N PHE A 30 -8.21 -7.57 -4.23
CA PHE A 30 -6.90 -7.27 -3.66
C PHE A 30 -6.56 -8.21 -2.50
N ARG A 31 -7.47 -8.41 -1.56
CA ARG A 31 -7.29 -9.35 -0.44
C ARG A 31 -6.98 -10.77 -0.93
N SER A 32 -7.67 -11.22 -1.98
CA SER A 32 -7.48 -12.55 -2.57
C SER A 32 -6.17 -12.71 -3.35
N SER A 33 -5.53 -11.60 -3.75
CA SER A 33 -4.23 -11.61 -4.42
C SER A 33 -3.07 -11.97 -3.50
N HIS A 34 -3.27 -11.91 -2.18
CA HIS A 34 -2.24 -12.09 -1.15
C HIS A 34 -1.05 -11.12 -1.26
N LEU A 35 -1.21 -9.99 -1.95
CA LEU A 35 -0.23 -8.90 -1.96
C LEU A 35 -0.41 -7.97 -0.77
N VAL A 36 0.67 -7.34 -0.31
CA VAL A 36 0.61 -6.29 0.72
C VAL A 36 0.47 -4.93 0.04
N GLY A 37 -0.57 -4.16 0.39
CA GLY A 37 -0.89 -2.89 -0.24
C GLY A 37 -0.59 -1.68 0.63
N PHE A 38 -0.02 -0.64 0.04
CA PHE A 38 0.23 0.66 0.64
C PHE A 38 -0.40 1.75 -0.23
N PHE A 39 -1.35 2.48 0.33
CA PHE A 39 -2.16 3.44 -0.41
C PHE A 39 -1.89 4.86 0.07
N LEU A 40 -1.60 5.79 -0.84
CA LEU A 40 -1.35 7.19 -0.46
C LEU A 40 -2.60 7.79 0.19
N SER A 41 -2.49 8.50 1.31
CA SER A 41 -3.62 9.23 1.89
C SER A 41 -4.26 10.21 0.89
N LYS A 42 -5.55 10.56 1.03
CA LYS A 42 -6.24 11.45 0.07
C LYS A 42 -5.49 12.77 -0.19
N GLY A 43 -4.97 13.39 0.87
CA GLY A 43 -4.18 14.61 0.76
C GLY A 43 -2.82 14.41 0.08
N LEU A 44 -2.18 13.26 0.32
CA LEU A 44 -0.91 12.92 -0.32
C LEU A 44 -1.08 12.61 -1.81
N TYR A 45 -2.11 11.86 -2.19
CA TYR A 45 -2.45 11.60 -3.59
C TYR A 45 -2.69 12.87 -4.39
N GLN A 46 -3.35 13.87 -3.79
CA GLN A 46 -3.63 15.16 -4.45
C GLN A 46 -2.41 16.09 -4.53
N SER A 47 -1.31 15.74 -3.86
CA SER A 47 -0.09 16.55 -3.86
C SER A 47 0.75 16.35 -5.12
N PRO A 48 1.68 17.27 -5.46
CA PRO A 48 2.58 17.08 -6.58
C PRO A 48 3.36 15.77 -6.51
N LEU A 49 3.67 15.16 -7.66
CA LEU A 49 4.37 13.87 -7.73
C LEU A 49 5.67 13.84 -6.92
N THR A 50 6.44 14.93 -6.94
CA THR A 50 7.66 15.05 -6.13
C THR A 50 7.39 14.85 -4.65
N LYS A 51 6.28 15.39 -4.13
CA LYS A 51 5.88 15.22 -2.73
C LYS A 51 5.42 13.79 -2.44
N GLN A 52 4.74 13.16 -3.40
CA GLN A 52 4.34 11.75 -3.28
C GLN A 52 5.57 10.85 -3.16
N ILE A 53 6.56 11.02 -4.06
CA ILE A 53 7.79 10.24 -4.06
C ILE A 53 8.63 10.51 -2.81
N GLU A 54 8.81 11.79 -2.45
CA GLU A 54 9.46 12.20 -1.18
C GLU A 54 8.84 11.43 -0.01
N ARG A 55 7.50 11.33 0.00
CA ARG A 55 6.81 10.68 1.11
C ARG A 55 6.95 9.16 1.11
N VAL A 56 6.92 8.53 -0.06
CA VAL A 56 7.20 7.09 -0.19
C VAL A 56 8.60 6.77 0.35
N LEU A 57 9.60 7.57 -0.03
CA LEU A 57 10.97 7.41 0.45
C LEU A 57 11.08 7.63 1.96
N ALA A 58 10.44 8.68 2.49
CA ALA A 58 10.43 8.97 3.92
C ALA A 58 9.76 7.86 4.77
N LEU A 59 8.87 7.06 4.18
CA LEU A 59 8.18 5.96 4.84
C LEU A 59 8.77 4.59 4.51
N TRP A 60 9.83 4.51 3.70
CA TRP A 60 10.34 3.25 3.15
C TRP A 60 10.66 2.21 4.23
N GLN A 61 11.38 2.61 5.28
CA GLN A 61 11.70 1.73 6.40
C GLN A 61 10.45 1.13 7.06
N ALA A 62 9.39 1.93 7.21
CA ALA A 62 8.13 1.49 7.80
C ALA A 62 7.38 0.54 6.85
N ILE A 63 7.41 0.81 5.54
CA ILE A 63 6.84 -0.05 4.49
C ILE A 63 7.52 -1.43 4.53
N GLU A 64 8.85 -1.49 4.48
CA GLU A 64 9.61 -2.74 4.52
C GLU A 64 9.34 -3.52 5.80
N THR A 65 9.37 -2.82 6.95
CA THR A 65 9.11 -3.45 8.25
C THR A 65 7.73 -4.08 8.29
N GLN A 66 6.69 -3.35 7.88
CA GLN A 66 5.32 -3.90 7.89
C GLN A 66 5.14 -5.01 6.87
N ALA A 67 5.69 -4.86 5.66
CA ALA A 67 5.64 -5.90 4.63
C ALA A 67 6.29 -7.22 5.09
N GLY A 68 7.31 -7.17 5.95
CA GLY A 68 7.94 -8.36 6.54
C GLY A 68 7.17 -8.99 7.70
N LEU A 69 6.28 -8.23 8.36
CA LEU A 69 5.54 -8.69 9.55
C LEU A 69 4.15 -9.24 9.21
N VAL A 70 3.57 -8.83 8.10
CA VAL A 70 2.15 -9.04 7.81
C VAL A 70 1.94 -10.17 6.82
N GLN A 71 0.79 -10.84 6.93
CA GLN A 71 0.36 -11.80 5.92
C GLN A 71 -0.13 -11.08 4.65
N GLY A 72 -0.06 -11.79 3.53
CA GLY A 72 -0.57 -11.35 2.25
C GLY A 72 -2.03 -10.87 2.33
N GLY A 73 -2.35 -9.81 1.59
CA GLY A 73 -3.65 -9.16 1.60
C GLY A 73 -3.77 -8.03 2.63
N ALA A 74 -2.78 -7.79 3.49
CA ALA A 74 -2.79 -6.63 4.37
C ALA A 74 -2.75 -5.32 3.56
N MET A 75 -3.48 -4.29 4.01
CA MET A 75 -3.54 -2.98 3.35
C MET A 75 -3.29 -1.86 4.36
N PHE A 76 -2.56 -0.85 3.93
CA PHE A 76 -2.13 0.27 4.76
C PHE A 76 -2.30 1.60 4.04
N GLU A 77 -2.47 2.68 4.80
CA GLU A 77 -2.45 4.06 4.33
C GLU A 77 -1.10 4.71 4.64
N LEU A 78 -0.53 5.40 3.65
CA LEU A 78 0.64 6.26 3.76
C LEU A 78 0.21 7.69 4.06
N SER A 79 0.44 8.12 5.30
CA SER A 79 0.09 9.45 5.77
C SER A 79 0.97 10.52 5.12
N MET A 80 0.39 11.70 4.87
CA MET A 80 1.13 12.87 4.41
C MET A 80 2.12 13.42 5.44
N THR A 81 1.87 13.22 6.75
CA THR A 81 2.65 13.84 7.84
C THR A 81 3.18 12.84 8.85
N SER A 82 2.46 11.75 9.15
CA SER A 82 2.87 10.77 10.17
C SER A 82 3.82 9.71 9.61
N THR A 83 4.89 9.41 10.34
CA THR A 83 5.84 8.32 10.01
C THR A 83 5.24 6.92 10.22
N ARG A 84 4.03 6.82 10.78
CA ARG A 84 3.31 5.56 10.95
C ARG A 84 2.48 5.26 9.71
N VAL A 85 2.53 4.01 9.26
CA VAL A 85 1.57 3.48 8.29
C VAL A 85 0.36 2.94 9.05
N LYS A 86 -0.84 3.29 8.59
CA LYS A 86 -2.09 2.94 9.28
C LYS A 86 -2.77 1.79 8.56
N GLN A 87 -3.16 0.73 9.26
CA GLN A 87 -3.91 -0.36 8.64
C GLN A 87 -5.30 0.11 8.18
N LEU A 88 -5.72 -0.33 6.99
CA LEU A 88 -7.02 -0.06 6.36
C LEU A 88 -8.02 -1.20 6.56
#